data_AF-A0AA39WW96-F1
#
_entry.id   AF-A0AA39WW96-F1
#
_cell.length_a   1.000
_cell.length_b   1.000
_cell.length_c   1.000
_cell.angle_alpha   90.00
_cell.angle_beta   90.00
_cell.angle_gamma   90.00
#
_symmetry.space_group_name_H-M   'P 1'
#
loop_
_entity.id
_entity.type
_entity.pdbx_description
1 polymer ?
#
loop_
_entity_poly.entity_id
_entity_poly.type
_entity_poly.pdbx_seq_one_letter_code
_entity_poly.pdbx_strand_id
1 'polypeptide(L)'
;MAFPFALLALVGLALVAIHQYLERRRLPPGTRPLPGPWNLPYIGRVHDIPTSGAWLKFFEWSKTYGPIYQTKMFGTTHVWISSEQVAHELLSKRAPIYSDRPTIPNLPDNRTSGDYLALLGRTETWKRQRKLCNHLMHTSALASLHSYPSHERSRFLNQMLHDPSNYIEWVEQFTSRTVSRLSWGTAHPAQVLRKTTFGLLETISPSGALPNVLSFLKHVPEVISPWKQKERARHELEGKLFRDNVAFVQNGVENGTAAPSFIRTSIEEGGDTGEAMRVVGLMAIAGALTIGSPIQSYFLAMCHYPEWQGKLQEEIDSALGGECPRWEDREKLPVLRAVVKEVIRWRPPVPTGIPHAIEKDDIYNGYFIPAGATIHALEWGITRDPQTYPSPEEFNPARWLSPDYPTFRAPLTQYPNLSGFSQFGFGRRTCQGIPIVEQDLFLAMGGMAWAFDVRKKIDAVTGKEMDVHWNDYTPLLIAKPVRFEFDAKPRDSVKVMKVREMWAVAREEEEREKVETEGRYEFEFSKEGLDGGKAPGVEEDDGSDCEREMERDSSPEPDLSFSLRSESSEEELESEEEMELPIVFEKGGVPWKTEPMMTVIEVPGAWRWA
;
A
#
# COMPACT_ATOMS: atom_id res chain seq x y z
N MET A 1 16.93 -44.62 31.02
CA MET A 1 17.46 -43.33 30.54
C MET A 1 16.45 -42.18 30.50
N ALA A 2 15.14 -42.39 30.73
CA ALA A 2 14.12 -41.31 30.70
C ALA A 2 14.03 -40.43 31.98
N PHE A 3 14.47 -40.94 33.13
CA PHE A 3 14.39 -40.25 34.42
C PHE A 3 15.18 -38.90 34.49
N PRO A 4 16.43 -38.79 33.99
CA PRO A 4 17.14 -37.51 34.02
C PRO A 4 16.50 -36.44 33.13
N PHE A 5 15.91 -36.82 32.00
CA PHE A 5 15.20 -35.88 31.12
C PHE A 5 13.91 -35.36 31.75
N ALA A 6 13.14 -36.24 32.42
CA ALA A 6 11.93 -35.84 33.14
C ALA A 6 12.24 -34.88 34.31
N LEU A 7 13.31 -35.14 35.07
CA LEU A 7 13.75 -34.27 36.15
C LEU A 7 14.22 -32.90 35.64
N LEU A 8 15.00 -32.85 34.56
CA LEU A 8 15.43 -31.61 33.93
C LEU A 8 14.24 -30.80 33.39
N ALA A 9 13.26 -31.46 32.78
CA ALA A 9 12.03 -30.81 32.33
C ALA A 9 11.23 -30.22 33.50
N LEU A 10 11.10 -30.95 34.61
CA LEU A 10 10.42 -30.46 35.81
C LEU A 10 11.14 -29.27 36.46
N VAL A 11 12.47 -29.31 36.55
CA VAL A 11 13.28 -28.19 37.05
C VAL A 11 13.15 -26.99 36.12
N GLY A 12 13.18 -27.20 34.80
CA GLY A 12 12.95 -26.15 33.81
C GLY A 12 11.57 -25.51 33.97
N LEU A 13 10.50 -26.31 34.10
CA LEU A 13 9.14 -25.83 34.35
C LEU A 13 9.01 -25.08 35.68
N ALA A 14 9.68 -25.54 36.74
CA ALA A 14 9.68 -24.86 38.03
C ALA A 14 10.40 -23.50 37.96
N LEU A 15 11.56 -23.42 37.30
CA LEU A 15 12.30 -22.17 37.09
C LEU A 15 11.47 -21.19 36.24
N VAL A 16 10.81 -21.70 35.20
CA VAL A 16 9.85 -20.94 34.37
C VAL A 16 8.70 -20.40 35.21
N ALA A 17 8.10 -21.22 36.06
CA ALA A 17 7.00 -20.81 36.94
C ALA A 17 7.46 -19.77 37.99
N ILE A 18 8.64 -19.97 38.59
CA ILE A 18 9.22 -19.03 39.56
C ILE A 18 9.53 -17.69 38.89
N HIS A 19 10.20 -17.69 37.75
CA HIS A 19 10.51 -16.45 37.05
C HIS A 19 9.24 -15.73 36.58
N GLN A 20 8.21 -16.46 36.11
CA GLN A 20 6.92 -15.84 35.82
C GLN A 20 6.24 -15.25 37.06
N TYR A 21 6.31 -15.93 38.20
CA TYR A 21 5.79 -15.41 39.45
C TYR A 21 6.54 -14.15 39.90
N LEU A 22 7.86 -14.13 39.74
CA LEU A 22 8.70 -12.97 40.06
C LEU A 22 8.49 -11.80 39.09
N GLU A 23 8.24 -12.08 37.81
CA GLU A 23 7.94 -11.05 36.80
C GLU A 23 6.47 -10.62 36.75
N ARG A 24 5.58 -11.27 37.51
CA ARG A 24 4.18 -10.83 37.62
C ARG A 24 4.15 -9.44 38.24
N ARG A 25 3.94 -8.43 37.39
CA ARG A 25 3.63 -7.07 37.83
C ARG A 25 2.36 -7.12 38.67
N ARG A 26 2.44 -6.60 39.90
CA ARG A 26 1.26 -6.37 40.71
C ARG A 26 0.43 -5.29 40.03
N LEU A 27 -0.82 -5.61 39.72
CA LEU A 27 -1.74 -4.65 39.15
C LEU A 27 -2.04 -3.55 40.17
N PRO A 28 -2.16 -2.28 39.75
CA PRO A 28 -2.63 -1.23 40.64
C PRO A 28 -3.99 -1.58 41.27
N PRO A 29 -4.24 -1.22 42.54
CA PRO A 29 -5.52 -1.50 43.20
C PRO A 29 -6.72 -1.00 42.39
N GLY A 30 -7.76 -1.81 42.27
CA GLY A 30 -8.98 -1.46 41.51
C GLY A 30 -8.86 -1.61 39.99
N THR A 31 -7.72 -2.07 39.47
CA THR A 31 -7.53 -2.31 38.03
C THR A 31 -7.59 -3.80 37.67
N ARG A 32 -7.85 -4.07 36.40
CA ARG A 32 -7.86 -5.41 35.80
C ARG A 32 -6.89 -5.48 34.62
N PRO A 33 -6.35 -6.66 34.28
CA PRO A 33 -5.58 -6.81 33.05
C PRO A 33 -6.51 -6.65 31.84
N LEU A 34 -5.97 -6.23 30.70
CA LEU A 34 -6.72 -6.29 29.44
C LEU A 34 -7.17 -7.73 29.15
N PRO A 35 -8.37 -7.93 28.56
CA PRO A 35 -8.81 -9.24 28.11
C PRO A 35 -7.89 -9.73 26.98
N GLY A 36 -7.95 -11.02 26.65
CA GLY A 36 -7.15 -11.59 25.58
C GLY A 36 -7.10 -13.11 25.63
N PRO A 37 -6.58 -13.76 24.58
CA PRO A 37 -6.46 -15.20 24.55
C PRO A 37 -5.49 -15.70 25.61
N TRP A 38 -5.68 -16.95 26.00
CA TRP A 38 -4.75 -17.63 26.89
C TRP A 38 -3.37 -17.73 26.23
N ASN A 39 -2.32 -17.40 26.98
CA ASN A 39 -0.95 -17.30 26.48
C ASN A 39 -0.10 -18.46 27.04
N LEU A 40 0.68 -19.11 26.18
CA LEU A 40 1.70 -20.04 26.65
C LEU A 40 2.77 -19.30 27.46
N PRO A 41 3.31 -19.91 28.53
CA PRO A 41 4.54 -19.49 29.19
C PRO A 41 5.65 -19.03 28.21
N TYR A 42 6.12 -17.79 28.36
CA TYR A 42 7.16 -17.11 27.55
C TYR A 42 6.88 -16.92 26.06
N ILE A 43 6.34 -17.93 25.38
CA ILE A 43 6.04 -17.91 23.94
C ILE A 43 4.87 -16.97 23.65
N GLY A 44 3.83 -17.00 24.49
CA GLY A 44 2.60 -16.27 24.25
C GLY A 44 1.63 -17.04 23.35
N ARG A 45 0.92 -16.34 22.45
CA ARG A 45 -0.08 -16.95 21.55
C ARG A 45 0.35 -16.89 20.08
N VAL A 46 1.64 -17.09 19.82
CA VAL A 46 2.23 -16.97 18.47
C VAL A 46 1.85 -18.13 17.55
N HIS A 47 1.69 -19.33 18.09
CA HIS A 47 1.36 -20.55 17.33
C HIS A 47 -0.02 -20.57 16.68
N ASP A 48 -0.91 -19.65 17.09
CA ASP A 48 -2.24 -19.47 16.50
C ASP A 48 -2.26 -18.41 15.39
N ILE A 49 -1.14 -17.69 15.17
CA ILE A 49 -1.05 -16.59 14.21
C ILE A 49 -0.62 -17.19 12.87
N PRO A 50 -1.44 -17.07 11.81
CA PRO A 50 -1.06 -17.57 10.51
C PRO A 50 0.09 -16.74 9.92
N THR A 51 0.92 -17.38 9.08
CA THR A 51 2.06 -16.73 8.42
C THR A 51 1.65 -15.71 7.36
N SER A 52 0.45 -15.88 6.78
CA SER A 52 -0.21 -14.89 5.93
C SER A 52 -1.56 -14.48 6.52
N GLY A 53 -1.99 -13.25 6.25
CA GLY A 53 -3.30 -12.75 6.72
C GLY A 53 -3.42 -12.61 8.25
N ALA A 54 -2.31 -12.44 8.98
CA ALA A 54 -2.31 -12.39 10.46
C ALA A 54 -3.32 -11.40 11.06
N TRP A 55 -3.59 -10.28 10.37
CA TRP A 55 -4.59 -9.30 10.78
C TRP A 55 -6.00 -9.86 10.90
N LEU A 56 -6.35 -10.90 10.12
CA LEU A 56 -7.64 -11.59 10.21
C LEU A 56 -7.77 -12.30 11.56
N LYS A 57 -6.69 -12.92 12.04
CA LYS A 57 -6.68 -13.57 13.37
C LYS A 57 -6.79 -12.56 14.49
N PHE A 58 -6.12 -11.41 14.37
CA PHE A 58 -6.27 -10.32 15.34
C PHE A 58 -7.70 -9.76 15.34
N PHE A 59 -8.33 -9.66 14.18
CA PHE A 59 -9.73 -9.23 14.08
C PHE A 59 -10.70 -10.25 14.67
N GLU A 60 -10.51 -11.55 14.41
CA GLU A 60 -11.28 -12.64 15.04
C GLU A 60 -11.22 -12.53 16.57
N TRP A 61 -10.03 -12.30 17.14
CA TRP A 61 -9.88 -12.10 18.58
C TRP A 61 -10.55 -10.82 19.08
N SER A 62 -10.61 -9.74 18.29
CA SER A 62 -11.33 -8.54 18.71
C SER A 62 -12.84 -8.76 18.84
N LYS A 63 -13.41 -9.68 18.05
CA LYS A 63 -14.82 -10.10 18.21
C LYS A 63 -15.06 -10.89 19.50
N THR A 64 -14.05 -11.59 20.01
CA THR A 64 -14.15 -12.40 21.23
C THR A 64 -13.84 -11.60 22.50
N TYR A 65 -12.79 -10.77 22.47
CA TYR A 65 -12.27 -10.07 23.65
C TYR A 65 -12.66 -8.60 23.72
N GLY A 66 -13.31 -8.08 22.70
CA GLY A 66 -13.79 -6.71 22.61
C GLY A 66 -12.84 -5.75 21.89
N PRO A 67 -13.18 -4.45 21.86
CA PRO A 67 -12.52 -3.44 21.02
C PRO A 67 -11.09 -3.09 21.45
N ILE A 68 -10.68 -3.54 22.64
CA ILE A 68 -9.30 -3.44 23.13
C ILE A 68 -8.96 -4.71 23.91
N TYR A 69 -7.89 -5.38 23.50
CA TYR A 69 -7.42 -6.62 24.12
C TYR A 69 -5.90 -6.74 24.01
N GLN A 70 -5.30 -7.70 24.70
CA GLN A 70 -3.86 -7.93 24.68
C GLN A 70 -3.48 -9.37 24.29
N THR A 71 -2.29 -9.51 23.75
CA THR A 71 -1.61 -10.79 23.47
C THR A 71 -0.18 -10.70 23.94
N LYS A 72 0.46 -11.86 24.20
CA LYS A 72 1.91 -11.93 24.41
C LYS A 72 2.56 -12.60 23.21
N MET A 73 3.75 -12.12 22.84
CA MET A 73 4.60 -12.70 21.82
C MET A 73 6.05 -12.63 22.31
N PHE A 74 6.66 -13.77 22.64
CA PHE A 74 8.05 -13.88 23.11
C PHE A 74 8.44 -12.83 24.16
N GLY A 75 7.63 -12.71 25.22
CA GLY A 75 7.86 -11.77 26.33
C GLY A 75 7.36 -10.33 26.09
N THR A 76 7.02 -9.95 24.86
CA THR A 76 6.47 -8.63 24.54
C THR A 76 4.95 -8.62 24.66
N THR A 77 4.41 -7.58 25.30
CA THR A 77 2.95 -7.36 25.40
C THR A 77 2.48 -6.53 24.21
N HIS A 78 1.53 -7.06 23.45
CA HIS A 78 0.89 -6.38 22.33
C HIS A 78 -0.57 -6.09 22.67
N VAL A 79 -0.95 -4.82 22.60
CA VAL A 79 -2.33 -4.35 22.79
C VAL A 79 -2.91 -4.04 21.42
N TRP A 80 -4.07 -4.61 21.12
CA TRP A 80 -4.78 -4.48 19.86
C TRP A 80 -6.04 -3.66 20.07
N ILE A 81 -6.24 -2.64 19.23
CA ILE A 81 -7.37 -1.72 19.30
C ILE A 81 -8.14 -1.81 17.98
N SER A 82 -9.39 -2.26 18.01
CA SER A 82 -10.24 -2.38 16.82
C SER A 82 -11.40 -1.38 16.80
N SER A 83 -11.37 -0.35 17.64
CA SER A 83 -12.36 0.73 17.68
C SER A 83 -11.68 2.07 17.42
N GLU A 84 -12.21 2.85 16.48
CA GLU A 84 -11.68 4.18 16.14
C GLU A 84 -11.73 5.12 17.35
N GLN A 85 -12.80 5.07 18.14
CA GLN A 85 -12.93 5.88 19.35
C GLN A 85 -11.83 5.58 20.36
N VAL A 86 -11.58 4.30 20.64
CA VAL A 86 -10.52 3.88 21.58
C VAL A 86 -9.14 4.29 21.04
N ALA A 87 -8.90 4.10 19.75
CA ALA A 87 -7.66 4.51 19.10
C ALA A 87 -7.44 6.03 19.21
N HIS A 88 -8.49 6.83 18.99
CA HIS A 88 -8.44 8.28 19.15
C HIS A 88 -8.21 8.70 20.61
N GLU A 89 -8.84 8.05 21.59
CA GLU A 89 -8.64 8.35 23.01
C GLU A 89 -7.20 8.05 23.47
N LEU A 90 -6.60 6.95 23.04
CA LEU A 90 -5.26 6.56 23.45
C LEU A 90 -4.17 7.24 22.59
N LEU A 91 -4.26 7.12 21.27
CA LEU A 91 -3.19 7.54 20.35
C LEU A 91 -3.22 9.04 20.04
N SER A 92 -4.40 9.68 20.06
CA SER A 92 -4.55 11.13 19.83
C SER A 92 -4.60 11.91 21.14
N LYS A 93 -5.58 11.66 22.01
CA LYS A 93 -5.75 12.46 23.24
C LYS A 93 -4.64 12.21 24.26
N ARG A 94 -4.12 10.98 24.36
CA ARG A 94 -2.99 10.60 25.23
C ARG A 94 -1.66 10.47 24.46
N ALA A 95 -1.55 11.14 23.31
CA ALA A 95 -0.36 11.14 22.47
C ALA A 95 0.98 11.38 23.21
N PRO A 96 1.09 12.20 24.28
CA PRO A 96 2.36 12.37 25.00
C PRO A 96 3.00 11.10 25.55
N ILE A 97 2.22 10.04 25.80
CA ILE A 97 2.74 8.74 26.28
C ILE A 97 2.51 7.59 25.29
N TYR A 98 1.66 7.76 24.28
CA TYR A 98 1.34 6.74 23.26
C TYR A 98 2.01 6.97 21.90
N SER A 99 2.87 7.99 21.75
CA SER A 99 3.46 8.33 20.45
C SER A 99 4.88 7.80 20.25
N ASP A 100 5.39 6.89 21.07
CA ASP A 100 6.72 6.30 20.85
C ASP A 100 6.65 5.12 19.86
N ARG A 101 7.80 4.54 19.47
CA ARG A 101 7.88 3.41 18.53
C ARG A 101 8.62 2.22 19.15
N PRO A 102 8.14 0.98 19.02
CA PRO A 102 8.87 -0.17 19.56
C PRO A 102 10.21 -0.37 18.83
N THR A 103 11.14 -1.07 19.48
CA THR A 103 12.36 -1.54 18.82
C THR A 103 12.01 -2.63 17.81
N ILE A 104 12.57 -2.53 16.60
CA ILE A 104 12.49 -3.57 15.58
C ILE A 104 13.77 -4.42 15.67
N PRO A 105 13.71 -5.68 16.13
CA PRO A 105 14.90 -6.47 16.44
C PRO A 105 15.90 -6.64 15.29
N ASN A 106 15.42 -6.67 14.04
CA ASN A 106 16.30 -6.85 12.89
C ASN A 106 16.97 -5.55 12.39
N LEU A 107 16.58 -4.38 12.91
CA LEU A 107 17.21 -3.11 12.58
C LEU A 107 18.34 -2.78 13.58
N PRO A 108 19.45 -2.16 13.14
CA PRO A 108 20.54 -1.78 14.03
C PRO A 108 20.09 -0.73 15.06
N ASP A 109 19.41 0.31 14.58
CA ASP A 109 18.75 1.31 15.42
C ASP A 109 17.63 2.01 14.64
N ASN A 110 16.39 1.61 14.91
CA ASN A 110 15.21 2.29 14.36
C ASN A 110 14.75 3.47 15.23
N ARG A 111 15.27 3.64 16.45
CA ARG A 111 14.70 4.56 17.44
C ARG A 111 15.43 5.89 17.48
N THR A 112 16.75 5.92 17.31
CA THR A 112 17.57 7.12 17.53
C THR A 112 18.44 7.57 16.36
N SER A 113 18.75 6.69 15.40
CA SER A 113 19.65 6.95 14.26
C SER A 113 19.28 8.15 13.40
N GLY A 114 17.98 8.45 13.28
CA GLY A 114 17.45 9.41 12.33
C GLY A 114 17.18 8.83 10.94
N ASP A 115 17.48 7.54 10.71
CA ASP A 115 17.40 6.95 9.39
C ASP A 115 16.01 6.44 9.02
N TYR A 116 15.07 6.33 9.97
CA TYR A 116 13.78 5.67 9.74
C TYR A 116 12.60 6.52 10.21
N LEU A 117 12.38 7.71 9.63
CA LEU A 117 11.41 8.72 10.12
C LEU A 117 10.07 8.15 10.63
N ALA A 118 9.45 7.23 9.89
CA ALA A 118 8.18 6.60 10.27
C ALA A 118 8.26 5.69 11.52
N LEU A 119 9.44 5.11 11.77
CA LEU A 119 9.77 4.13 12.80
C LEU A 119 10.61 4.73 13.96
N LEU A 120 11.03 5.99 13.86
CA LEU A 120 11.77 6.70 14.90
C LEU A 120 11.01 6.80 16.22
N GLY A 121 11.74 6.60 17.31
CA GLY A 121 11.24 6.86 18.66
C GLY A 121 10.91 8.34 18.86
N ARG A 122 10.20 8.66 19.95
CA ARG A 122 9.83 10.05 20.28
C ARG A 122 11.03 10.84 20.79
N THR A 123 11.90 11.25 19.87
CA THR A 123 13.15 12.00 20.12
C THR A 123 13.08 13.42 19.57
N GLU A 124 14.06 14.27 19.90
CA GLU A 124 14.20 15.59 19.26
C GLU A 124 14.52 15.47 17.76
N THR A 125 15.31 14.46 17.36
CA THR A 125 15.55 14.11 15.95
C THR A 125 14.24 13.86 15.22
N TRP A 126 13.35 13.03 15.79
CA TRP A 126 12.04 12.78 15.18
C TRP A 126 11.21 14.06 15.04
N LYS A 127 11.15 14.92 16.07
CA LYS A 127 10.41 16.18 16.00
C LYS A 127 10.94 17.08 14.89
N ARG A 128 12.27 17.22 14.78
CA ARG A 128 12.94 18.06 13.79
C ARG A 128 12.70 17.54 12.37
N GLN A 129 12.94 16.26 12.13
CA GLN A 129 12.70 15.62 10.83
C GLN A 129 11.23 15.66 10.42
N ARG A 130 10.30 15.47 11.36
CA ARG A 130 8.87 15.55 11.08
C ARG A 130 8.46 16.97 10.71
N LYS A 131 9.02 17.99 11.37
CA LYS A 131 8.83 19.40 10.99
C LYS A 131 9.36 19.66 9.57
N LEU A 132 10.56 19.17 9.26
CA LEU A 132 11.14 19.29 7.91
C LEU A 132 10.26 18.62 6.85
N CYS A 133 9.79 17.38 7.08
CA CYS A 133 8.89 16.70 6.17
C CYS A 133 7.61 17.50 5.91
N ASN A 134 6.95 18.01 6.97
CA ASN A 134 5.76 18.85 6.80
C ASN A 134 6.04 20.13 5.99
N HIS A 135 7.18 20.76 6.25
CA HIS A 135 7.61 21.95 5.52
C HIS A 135 7.80 21.66 4.04
N LEU A 136 8.59 20.63 3.70
CA LEU A 136 8.84 20.22 2.32
C LEU A 136 7.54 19.85 1.59
N MET A 137 6.64 19.14 2.26
CA MET A 137 5.33 18.80 1.70
C MET A 137 4.47 20.04 1.41
N HIS A 138 4.45 21.02 2.32
CA HIS A 138 3.69 22.25 2.10
C HIS A 138 4.29 23.11 0.98
N THR A 139 5.62 23.31 0.98
CA THR A 139 6.31 24.12 -0.03
C THR A 139 6.22 23.50 -1.42
N SER A 140 6.21 22.17 -1.52
CA SER A 140 6.10 21.47 -2.80
C SER A 140 4.81 21.73 -3.58
N ALA A 141 3.70 21.95 -2.88
CA ALA A 141 2.43 22.30 -3.50
C ALA A 141 2.50 23.61 -4.31
N LEU A 142 3.49 24.47 -4.03
CA LEU A 142 3.71 25.76 -4.69
C LEU A 142 4.75 25.70 -5.82
N ALA A 143 5.53 24.63 -5.93
CA ALA A 143 6.73 24.55 -6.78
C ALA A 143 6.54 23.73 -8.08
N SER A 144 5.33 23.68 -8.62
CA SER A 144 4.98 22.89 -9.83
C SER A 144 5.20 21.37 -9.73
N LEU A 145 5.48 20.83 -8.54
CA LEU A 145 5.66 19.39 -8.32
C LEU A 145 4.40 18.56 -8.58
N HIS A 146 3.23 19.21 -8.69
CA HIS A 146 1.95 18.59 -9.00
C HIS A 146 1.87 18.01 -10.43
N SER A 147 2.78 18.36 -11.34
CA SER A 147 2.78 17.83 -12.71
C SER A 147 3.32 16.40 -12.81
N TYR A 148 4.28 16.01 -11.95
CA TYR A 148 4.94 14.70 -12.05
C TYR A 148 3.98 13.50 -11.96
N PRO A 149 3.01 13.45 -11.02
CA PRO A 149 2.02 12.39 -11.01
C PRO A 149 1.21 12.28 -12.32
N SER A 150 0.92 13.40 -12.98
CA SER A 150 0.17 13.41 -14.24
C SER A 150 0.99 12.82 -15.39
N HIS A 151 2.29 13.09 -15.44
CA HIS A 151 3.20 12.55 -16.46
C HIS A 151 3.39 11.05 -16.27
N GLU A 152 3.63 10.61 -15.04
CA GLU A 152 3.74 9.18 -14.74
C GLU A 152 2.40 8.45 -14.94
N ARG A 153 1.25 9.12 -14.74
CA ARG A 153 -0.06 8.57 -15.11
C ARG A 153 -0.17 8.37 -16.62
N SER A 154 0.26 9.32 -17.47
CA SER A 154 0.26 9.12 -18.93
C SER A 154 1.06 7.87 -19.32
N ARG A 155 2.27 7.72 -18.74
CA ARG A 155 3.12 6.55 -18.97
C ARG A 155 2.44 5.27 -18.51
N PHE A 156 1.84 5.28 -17.32
CA PHE A 156 1.13 4.13 -16.75
C PHE A 156 -0.01 3.66 -17.66
N LEU A 157 -0.86 4.57 -18.15
CA LEU A 157 -1.94 4.23 -19.08
C LEU A 157 -1.38 3.66 -20.40
N ASN A 158 -0.30 4.23 -20.92
CA ASN A 158 0.34 3.69 -22.13
C ASN A 158 0.91 2.28 -21.92
N GLN A 159 1.52 2.00 -20.77
CA GLN A 159 1.98 0.64 -20.46
C GLN A 159 0.81 -0.36 -20.33
N MET A 160 -0.31 0.07 -19.73
CA MET A 160 -1.52 -0.74 -19.66
C MET A 160 -2.16 -1.01 -21.04
N LEU A 161 -1.98 -0.11 -22.03
CA LEU A 161 -2.39 -0.38 -23.42
C LEU A 161 -1.57 -1.49 -24.08
N HIS A 162 -0.29 -1.60 -23.73
CA HIS A 162 0.62 -2.56 -24.34
C HIS A 162 0.55 -3.94 -23.68
N ASP A 163 0.61 -3.98 -22.34
CA ASP A 163 0.64 -5.24 -21.59
C ASP A 163 -0.08 -5.09 -20.24
N PRO A 164 -1.42 -5.20 -20.21
CA PRO A 164 -2.17 -5.14 -18.96
C PRO A 164 -1.86 -6.31 -18.02
N SER A 165 -1.29 -7.42 -18.51
CA SER A 165 -0.96 -8.58 -17.68
C SER A 165 0.18 -8.30 -16.69
N ASN A 166 0.99 -7.28 -16.96
CA ASN A 166 2.10 -6.84 -16.12
C ASN A 166 1.73 -5.65 -15.20
N TYR A 167 0.44 -5.50 -14.87
CA TYR A 167 -0.09 -4.39 -14.06
C TYR A 167 0.67 -4.14 -12.74
N ILE A 168 1.17 -5.19 -12.07
CA ILE A 168 1.94 -5.03 -10.82
C ILE A 168 3.19 -4.19 -11.08
N GLU A 169 3.94 -4.51 -12.13
CA GLU A 169 5.13 -3.76 -12.51
C GLU A 169 4.78 -2.32 -12.89
N TRP A 170 3.70 -2.13 -13.66
CA TRP A 170 3.28 -0.80 -14.09
C TRP A 170 2.82 0.09 -12.95
N VAL A 171 2.07 -0.46 -11.99
CA VAL A 171 1.66 0.23 -10.78
C VAL A 171 2.87 0.58 -9.92
N GLU A 172 3.80 -0.36 -9.71
CA GLU A 172 4.95 -0.08 -8.86
C GLU A 172 5.94 0.89 -9.51
N GLN A 173 6.07 0.87 -10.84
CA GLN A 173 6.81 1.88 -11.60
C GLN A 173 6.13 3.24 -11.52
N PHE A 174 4.79 3.31 -11.61
CA PHE A 174 4.05 4.57 -11.42
C PHE A 174 4.40 5.19 -10.07
N THR A 175 4.27 4.44 -8.97
CA THR A 175 4.50 4.98 -7.62
C THR A 175 5.97 5.32 -7.35
N SER A 176 6.90 4.45 -7.74
CA SER A 176 8.33 4.66 -7.49
C SER A 176 8.92 5.79 -8.33
N ARG A 177 8.48 5.94 -9.59
CA ARG A 177 8.95 7.03 -10.46
C ARG A 177 8.37 8.37 -10.03
N THR A 178 7.08 8.42 -9.72
CA THR A 178 6.45 9.64 -9.19
C THR A 178 7.19 10.15 -7.95
N VAL A 179 7.40 9.30 -6.95
CA VAL A 179 8.07 9.74 -5.72
C VAL A 179 9.56 10.04 -5.91
N SER A 180 10.25 9.38 -6.86
CA SER A 180 11.64 9.72 -7.21
C SER A 180 11.72 11.12 -7.82
N ARG A 181 10.77 11.47 -8.72
CA ARG A 181 10.68 12.82 -9.30
C ARG A 181 10.41 13.87 -8.23
N LEU A 182 9.45 13.62 -7.33
CA LEU A 182 9.18 14.52 -6.20
C LEU A 182 10.42 14.70 -5.30
N SER A 183 11.20 13.64 -5.10
CA SER A 183 12.36 13.62 -4.20
C SER A 183 13.60 14.29 -4.79
N TRP A 184 13.91 14.00 -6.05
CA TRP A 184 15.20 14.34 -6.69
C TRP A 184 15.07 14.98 -8.08
N GLY A 185 13.85 15.23 -8.56
CA GLY A 185 13.61 15.88 -9.85
C GLY A 185 13.81 14.94 -11.05
N THR A 186 13.98 13.64 -10.81
CA THR A 186 14.18 12.62 -11.86
C THR A 186 13.59 11.27 -11.45
N ALA A 187 13.08 10.51 -12.44
CA ALA A 187 12.61 9.14 -12.24
C ALA A 187 13.74 8.09 -12.19
N HIS A 188 14.97 8.46 -12.55
CA HIS A 188 16.10 7.54 -12.71
C HIS A 188 16.34 6.61 -11.48
N PRO A 189 16.22 7.06 -10.22
CA PRO A 189 16.47 6.24 -9.04
C PRO A 189 15.42 5.15 -8.78
N ALA A 190 14.29 5.17 -9.49
CA ALA A 190 13.08 4.43 -9.14
C ALA A 190 13.27 2.91 -9.03
N GLN A 191 14.09 2.32 -9.90
CA GLN A 191 14.33 0.87 -9.88
C GLN A 191 15.14 0.44 -8.65
N VAL A 192 16.24 1.15 -8.36
CA VAL A 192 17.06 0.87 -7.17
C VAL A 192 16.29 1.19 -5.90
N LEU A 193 15.51 2.28 -5.90
CA LEU A 193 14.60 2.62 -4.81
C LEU A 193 13.61 1.50 -4.52
N ARG A 194 12.96 0.91 -5.54
CA ARG A 194 12.05 -0.24 -5.34
C ARG A 194 12.75 -1.41 -4.68
N LYS A 195 13.97 -1.75 -5.12
CA LYS A 195 14.78 -2.84 -4.57
C LYS A 195 15.11 -2.60 -3.10
N THR A 196 15.61 -1.42 -2.73
CA THR A 196 15.95 -1.11 -1.33
C THR A 196 14.70 -1.03 -0.45
N THR A 197 13.60 -0.51 -0.99
CA THR A 197 12.32 -0.39 -0.28
C THR A 197 11.71 -1.77 0.00
N PHE A 198 11.71 -2.69 -0.97
CA PHE A 198 11.23 -4.05 -0.76
C PHE A 198 12.12 -4.79 0.26
N GLY A 199 13.44 -4.64 0.16
CA GLY A 199 14.38 -5.19 1.15
C GLY A 199 14.12 -4.66 2.56
N LEU A 200 13.83 -3.36 2.71
CA LEU A 200 13.46 -2.78 4.00
C LEU A 200 12.13 -3.36 4.50
N LEU A 201 11.14 -3.54 3.61
CA LEU A 201 9.85 -4.12 3.97
C LEU A 201 10.00 -5.53 4.54
N GLU A 202 10.85 -6.37 3.94
CA GLU A 202 11.20 -7.69 4.50
C GLU A 202 11.91 -7.56 5.85
N THR A 203 12.85 -6.62 5.99
CA THR A 203 13.59 -6.39 7.24
C THR A 203 12.67 -6.01 8.41
N ILE A 204 11.64 -5.19 8.17
CA ILE A 204 10.79 -4.64 9.26
C ILE A 204 9.52 -5.44 9.51
N SER A 205 9.13 -6.32 8.60
CA SER A 205 7.89 -7.09 8.73
C SER A 205 8.03 -8.21 9.77
N PRO A 206 7.01 -8.46 10.60
CA PRO A 206 6.98 -9.62 11.49
C PRO A 206 7.13 -10.95 10.72
N SER A 207 6.47 -11.08 9.58
CA SER A 207 6.55 -12.26 8.70
C SER A 207 7.80 -12.27 7.79
N GLY A 208 8.68 -11.27 7.90
CA GLY A 208 9.87 -11.14 7.06
C GLY A 208 11.14 -11.69 7.74
N ALA A 209 11.82 -10.85 8.52
CA ALA A 209 13.05 -11.27 9.20
C ALA A 209 12.76 -12.02 10.52
N LEU A 210 13.33 -13.22 10.68
CA LEU A 210 13.12 -14.08 11.87
C LEU A 210 13.40 -13.39 13.22
N PRO A 211 14.40 -12.48 13.36
CA PRO A 211 14.60 -11.75 14.61
C PRO A 211 13.39 -10.92 15.06
N ASN A 212 12.51 -10.51 14.14
CA ASN A 212 11.30 -9.77 14.51
C ASN A 212 10.27 -10.65 15.25
N VAL A 213 10.31 -11.97 15.02
CA VAL A 213 9.51 -12.95 15.76
C VAL A 213 10.28 -13.44 16.99
N LEU A 214 11.50 -13.94 16.78
CA LEU A 214 12.38 -14.45 17.82
C LEU A 214 13.35 -13.35 18.28
N SER A 215 12.85 -12.44 19.11
CA SER A 215 13.55 -11.22 19.50
C SER A 215 14.94 -11.42 20.10
N PHE A 216 15.22 -12.58 20.71
CA PHE A 216 16.55 -12.90 21.25
C PHE A 216 17.62 -13.04 20.16
N LEU A 217 17.24 -13.33 18.90
CA LEU A 217 18.17 -13.42 17.77
C LEU A 217 18.82 -12.07 17.44
N LYS A 218 18.27 -10.94 17.92
CA LYS A 218 18.93 -9.63 17.79
C LYS A 218 20.32 -9.58 18.43
N HIS A 219 20.58 -10.45 19.42
CA HIS A 219 21.86 -10.51 20.11
C HIS A 219 22.91 -11.34 19.37
N VAL A 220 22.51 -12.08 18.34
CA VAL A 220 23.44 -12.89 17.52
C VAL A 220 24.43 -11.94 16.82
N PRO A 221 25.75 -12.16 16.95
CA PRO A 221 26.76 -11.35 16.26
C PRO A 221 26.55 -11.36 14.74
N GLU A 222 26.85 -10.25 14.10
CA GLU A 222 26.56 -10.07 12.69
C GLU A 222 27.27 -11.09 11.79
N VAL A 223 28.50 -11.49 12.12
CA VAL A 223 29.30 -12.45 11.35
C VAL A 223 28.58 -13.78 11.11
N ILE A 224 27.63 -14.15 11.98
CA ILE A 224 26.83 -15.38 11.87
C ILE A 224 25.32 -15.11 11.71
N SER A 225 24.90 -13.85 11.58
CA SER A 225 23.51 -13.45 11.42
C SER A 225 23.23 -13.06 9.96
N PRO A 226 22.64 -13.96 9.14
CA PRO A 226 22.36 -13.66 7.74
C PRO A 226 21.41 -12.47 7.58
N TRP A 227 20.48 -12.27 8.52
CA TRP A 227 19.55 -11.14 8.49
C TRP A 227 20.23 -9.80 8.72
N LYS A 228 21.21 -9.73 9.62
CA LYS A 228 21.99 -8.50 9.84
C LYS A 228 22.92 -8.20 8.67
N GLN A 229 23.53 -9.22 8.07
CA GLN A 229 24.36 -9.05 6.87
C GLN A 229 23.54 -8.54 5.69
N LYS A 230 22.35 -9.13 5.46
CA LYS A 230 21.38 -8.67 4.46
C LYS A 230 20.96 -7.22 4.71
N GLU A 231 20.63 -6.88 5.97
CA GLU A 231 20.23 -5.52 6.33
C GLU A 231 21.37 -4.51 6.16
N ARG A 232 22.61 -4.86 6.53
CA ARG A 232 23.77 -3.98 6.30
C ARG A 232 23.94 -3.70 4.81
N ALA A 233 23.97 -4.73 3.97
CA ALA A 233 24.14 -4.57 2.53
C ALA A 233 23.03 -3.71 1.91
N ARG A 234 21.78 -3.89 2.35
CA ARG A 234 20.64 -3.07 1.95
C ARG A 234 20.79 -1.62 2.40
N HIS A 235 21.15 -1.37 3.67
CA HIS A 235 21.34 -0.02 4.24
C HIS A 235 22.51 0.72 3.58
N GLU A 236 23.59 0.03 3.23
CA GLU A 236 24.72 0.59 2.49
C GLU A 236 24.32 1.01 1.07
N LEU A 237 23.58 0.16 0.35
CA LEU A 237 23.06 0.47 -0.99
C LEU A 237 22.07 1.65 -0.96
N GLU A 238 21.16 1.66 0.01
CA GLU A 238 20.22 2.78 0.22
C GLU A 238 20.95 4.09 0.55
N GLY A 239 21.92 4.03 1.46
CA GLY A 239 22.72 5.19 1.80
C GLY A 239 23.50 5.73 0.61
N LYS A 240 24.03 4.85 -0.26
CA LYS A 240 24.68 5.25 -1.51
C LYS A 240 23.67 5.92 -2.46
N LEU A 241 22.52 5.28 -2.68
CA LEU A 241 21.44 5.83 -3.50
C LEU A 241 21.07 7.26 -3.07
N PHE A 242 20.86 7.49 -1.78
CA PHE A 242 20.46 8.80 -1.28
C PHE A 242 21.58 9.85 -1.41
N ARG A 243 22.83 9.49 -1.11
CA ARG A 243 23.97 10.42 -1.26
C ARG A 243 24.18 10.82 -2.72
N ASP A 244 24.14 9.85 -3.64
CA ASP A 244 24.36 10.09 -5.06
C ASP A 244 23.27 10.99 -5.64
N ASN A 245 22.01 10.79 -5.23
CA ASN A 245 20.91 11.62 -5.70
C ASN A 245 20.89 13.03 -5.09
N VAL A 246 21.35 13.19 -3.84
CA VAL A 246 21.57 14.52 -3.27
C VAL A 246 22.67 15.25 -4.04
N ALA A 247 23.80 14.58 -4.31
CA ALA A 247 24.89 15.16 -5.10
C ALA A 247 24.43 15.52 -6.53
N PHE A 248 23.59 14.69 -7.15
CA PHE A 248 22.98 14.99 -8.44
C PHE A 248 22.19 16.30 -8.40
N VAL A 249 21.29 16.47 -7.43
CA VAL A 249 20.50 17.70 -7.29
C VAL A 249 21.38 18.90 -6.97
N GLN A 250 22.37 18.76 -6.08
CA GLN A 250 23.32 19.82 -5.76
C GLN A 250 24.07 20.32 -7.01
N ASN A 251 24.63 19.40 -7.79
CA ASN A 251 25.30 19.74 -9.05
C ASN A 251 24.34 20.42 -10.04
N GLY A 252 23.07 19.98 -10.11
CA GLY A 252 22.07 20.64 -10.94
C GLY A 252 21.75 22.06 -10.48
N VAL A 253 21.71 22.32 -9.17
CA VAL A 253 21.48 23.67 -8.62
C VAL A 253 22.65 24.59 -8.97
N GLU A 254 23.89 24.12 -8.80
CA GLU A 254 25.10 24.88 -9.14
C GLU A 254 25.19 25.24 -10.63
N ASN A 255 24.72 24.35 -11.51
CA ASN A 255 24.73 24.55 -12.96
C ASN A 255 23.44 25.21 -13.50
N GLY A 256 22.44 25.49 -12.65
CA GLY A 256 21.16 26.07 -13.06
C GLY A 256 20.24 25.12 -13.84
N THR A 257 20.45 23.81 -13.74
CA THR A 257 19.68 22.76 -14.44
C THR A 257 18.81 21.89 -13.53
N ALA A 258 18.88 22.05 -12.21
CA ALA A 258 18.11 21.19 -11.30
C ALA A 258 16.59 21.37 -11.46
N ALA A 259 15.90 20.28 -11.79
CA ALA A 259 14.45 20.22 -11.78
C ALA A 259 13.88 20.43 -10.35
N PRO A 260 12.65 20.95 -10.21
CA PRO A 260 11.99 21.07 -8.92
C PRO A 260 11.97 19.73 -8.17
N SER A 261 12.33 19.75 -6.87
CA SER A 261 12.31 18.57 -6.01
C SER A 261 12.40 18.94 -4.54
N PHE A 262 12.05 18.03 -3.64
CA PHE A 262 12.18 18.25 -2.20
C PHE A 262 13.64 18.54 -1.80
N ILE A 263 14.61 17.83 -2.37
CA ILE A 263 16.04 18.10 -2.10
C ILE A 263 16.43 19.48 -2.62
N ARG A 264 15.99 19.87 -3.84
CA ARG A 264 16.28 21.20 -4.39
C ARG A 264 15.74 22.30 -3.49
N THR A 265 14.46 22.20 -3.07
CA THR A 265 13.85 23.16 -2.14
C THR A 265 14.66 23.26 -0.85
N SER A 266 15.06 22.12 -0.27
CA SER A 266 15.86 22.12 0.96
C SER A 266 17.23 22.79 0.78
N ILE A 267 17.87 22.63 -0.39
CA ILE A 267 19.19 23.24 -0.68
C ILE A 267 19.04 24.76 -0.84
N GLU A 268 18.06 25.21 -1.62
CA GLU A 268 17.83 26.64 -1.89
C GLU A 268 17.47 27.42 -0.63
N GLU A 269 16.80 26.79 0.34
CA GLU A 269 16.48 27.38 1.65
C GLU A 269 17.62 27.29 2.67
N GLY A 270 18.78 26.72 2.31
CA GLY A 270 19.93 26.57 3.21
C GLY A 270 19.72 25.52 4.32
N GLY A 271 18.89 24.50 4.06
CA GLY A 271 18.64 23.40 4.99
C GLY A 271 19.85 22.47 5.18
N ASP A 272 19.84 21.70 6.27
CA ASP A 272 20.84 20.65 6.51
C ASP A 272 20.65 19.51 5.50
N THR A 273 21.55 19.46 4.51
CA THR A 273 21.58 18.44 3.46
C THR A 273 21.56 17.01 4.01
N GLY A 274 22.27 16.73 5.11
CA GLY A 274 22.33 15.40 5.70
C GLY A 274 21.02 14.99 6.36
N GLU A 275 20.28 15.95 6.93
CA GLU A 275 18.95 15.71 7.46
C GLU A 275 17.90 15.60 6.34
N ALA A 276 17.95 16.49 5.35
CA ALA A 276 17.09 16.46 4.18
C ALA A 276 17.23 15.15 3.41
N MET A 277 18.45 14.65 3.22
CA MET A 277 18.73 13.35 2.59
C MET A 277 17.96 12.21 3.27
N ARG A 278 18.00 12.15 4.61
CA ARG A 278 17.29 11.09 5.37
C ARG A 278 15.78 11.26 5.31
N VAL A 279 15.29 12.49 5.47
CA VAL A 279 13.85 12.78 5.45
C VAL A 279 13.25 12.47 4.08
N VAL A 280 13.83 13.02 3.03
CA VAL A 280 13.36 12.84 1.65
C VAL A 280 13.55 11.39 1.20
N GLY A 281 14.68 10.76 1.53
CA GLY A 281 14.89 9.34 1.26
C GLY A 281 13.80 8.46 1.85
N LEU A 282 13.37 8.74 3.08
CA LEU A 282 12.30 7.97 3.74
C LEU A 282 10.91 8.31 3.20
N MET A 283 10.70 9.54 2.73
CA MET A 283 9.50 9.89 1.95
C MET A 283 9.46 9.10 0.63
N ALA A 284 10.59 8.96 -0.06
CA ALA A 284 10.72 8.19 -1.29
C ALA A 284 10.37 6.70 -1.08
N ILE A 285 10.97 6.07 -0.05
CA ILE A 285 10.67 4.69 0.35
C ILE A 285 9.17 4.51 0.63
N ALA A 286 8.58 5.41 1.43
CA ALA A 286 7.17 5.30 1.79
C ALA A 286 6.25 5.42 0.56
N GLY A 287 6.49 6.41 -0.30
CA GLY A 287 5.69 6.63 -1.51
C GLY A 287 5.82 5.50 -2.54
N ALA A 288 7.00 4.86 -2.63
CA ALA A 288 7.28 3.85 -3.65
C ALA A 288 6.41 2.58 -3.55
N LEU A 289 6.00 2.15 -2.34
CA LEU A 289 5.23 0.91 -2.16
C LEU A 289 3.80 1.11 -1.65
N THR A 290 3.56 2.09 -0.78
CA THR A 290 2.29 2.16 -0.02
C THR A 290 1.09 2.55 -0.89
N ILE A 291 1.33 3.35 -1.93
CA ILE A 291 0.32 3.81 -2.90
C ILE A 291 -0.04 2.69 -3.90
N GLY A 292 0.88 1.77 -4.17
CA GLY A 292 0.65 0.69 -5.12
C GLY A 292 -0.40 -0.32 -4.64
N SER A 293 -0.46 -0.56 -3.32
CA SER A 293 -1.45 -1.47 -2.71
C SER A 293 -2.91 -1.10 -3.04
N PRO A 294 -3.37 0.14 -2.82
CA PRO A 294 -4.73 0.52 -3.18
C PRO A 294 -4.95 0.56 -4.70
N ILE A 295 -3.97 0.92 -5.54
CA ILE A 295 -4.15 0.84 -7.01
C ILE A 295 -4.34 -0.63 -7.47
N GLN A 296 -3.59 -1.57 -6.92
CA GLN A 296 -3.78 -3.00 -7.20
C GLN A 296 -5.13 -3.50 -6.65
N SER A 297 -5.53 -3.02 -5.47
CA SER A 297 -6.83 -3.34 -4.87
C SER A 297 -8.01 -2.72 -5.62
N TYR A 298 -7.81 -1.65 -6.39
CA TYR A 298 -8.81 -1.10 -7.30
C TYR A 298 -9.14 -2.08 -8.42
N PHE A 299 -8.15 -2.74 -9.03
CA PHE A 299 -8.43 -3.80 -10.04
C PHE A 299 -9.25 -4.94 -9.45
N LEU A 300 -8.93 -5.34 -8.21
CA LEU A 300 -9.69 -6.35 -7.49
C LEU A 300 -11.13 -5.87 -7.26
N ALA A 301 -11.32 -4.61 -6.84
CA ALA A 301 -12.65 -4.03 -6.65
C ALA A 301 -13.45 -4.00 -7.96
N MET A 302 -12.85 -3.59 -9.09
CA MET A 302 -13.56 -3.57 -10.38
C MET A 302 -13.94 -4.96 -10.88
N CYS A 303 -13.15 -6.00 -10.55
CA CYS A 303 -13.50 -7.39 -10.88
C CYS A 303 -14.69 -7.92 -10.07
N HIS A 304 -14.88 -7.45 -8.84
CA HIS A 304 -15.95 -7.91 -7.96
C HIS A 304 -17.19 -7.00 -7.94
N TYR A 305 -17.03 -5.73 -8.27
CA TYR A 305 -18.05 -4.68 -8.19
C TYR A 305 -18.05 -3.80 -9.45
N PRO A 306 -18.29 -4.39 -10.64
CA PRO A 306 -18.21 -3.69 -11.92
C PRO A 306 -19.23 -2.55 -12.06
N GLU A 307 -20.32 -2.56 -11.27
CA GLU A 307 -21.30 -1.47 -11.26
C GLU A 307 -20.70 -0.12 -10.83
N TRP A 308 -19.65 -0.14 -10.01
CA TRP A 308 -18.94 1.07 -9.62
C TRP A 308 -18.02 1.59 -10.71
N GLN A 309 -17.51 0.71 -11.58
CA GLN A 309 -16.77 1.13 -12.77
C GLN A 309 -17.68 1.94 -13.71
N GLY A 310 -18.89 1.45 -13.98
CA GLY A 310 -19.85 2.14 -14.85
C GLY A 310 -20.24 3.54 -14.32
N LYS A 311 -20.55 3.66 -13.02
CA LYS A 311 -20.86 4.96 -12.38
C LYS A 311 -19.68 5.92 -12.42
N LEU A 312 -18.47 5.41 -12.23
CA LEU A 312 -17.24 6.21 -12.29
C LEU A 312 -16.99 6.73 -13.71
N GLN A 313 -17.16 5.87 -14.70
CA GLN A 313 -17.04 6.21 -16.12
C GLN A 313 -18.08 7.27 -16.53
N GLU A 314 -19.34 7.11 -16.13
CA GLU A 314 -20.42 8.07 -16.38
C GLU A 314 -20.13 9.44 -15.77
N GLU A 315 -19.67 9.50 -14.51
CA GLU A 315 -19.26 10.75 -13.86
C GLU A 315 -18.15 11.45 -14.64
N ILE A 316 -17.09 10.70 -15.00
CA ILE A 316 -15.93 11.25 -15.71
C ILE A 316 -16.34 11.78 -17.09
N ASP A 317 -17.08 10.97 -17.86
CA ASP A 317 -17.45 11.34 -19.23
C ASP A 317 -18.38 12.56 -19.24
N SER A 318 -19.36 12.61 -18.31
CA SER A 318 -20.32 13.71 -18.22
C SER A 318 -19.69 15.01 -17.70
N ALA A 319 -18.82 14.93 -16.69
CA ALA A 319 -18.21 16.12 -16.09
C ALA A 319 -17.06 16.71 -16.93
N LEU A 320 -16.34 15.88 -17.69
CA LEU A 320 -15.11 16.27 -18.39
C LEU A 320 -15.21 16.24 -19.92
N GLY A 321 -16.35 15.84 -20.49
CA GLY A 321 -16.56 15.83 -21.94
C GLY A 321 -15.60 14.90 -22.69
N GLY A 322 -15.27 13.75 -22.09
CA GLY A 322 -14.36 12.75 -22.68
C GLY A 322 -12.86 13.03 -22.49
N GLU A 323 -12.48 14.03 -21.70
CA GLU A 323 -11.10 14.27 -21.28
C GLU A 323 -10.67 13.39 -20.10
N CYS A 324 -9.39 13.01 -20.06
CA CYS A 324 -8.83 12.26 -18.94
C CYS A 324 -8.80 13.14 -17.67
N PRO A 325 -9.20 12.62 -16.49
CA PRO A 325 -9.14 13.38 -15.25
C PRO A 325 -7.78 13.98 -14.95
N ARG A 326 -7.77 15.27 -14.58
CA ARG A 326 -6.63 15.98 -14.00
C ARG A 326 -6.90 16.32 -12.55
N TRP A 327 -5.85 16.64 -11.80
CA TRP A 327 -5.99 16.92 -10.37
C TRP A 327 -6.89 18.13 -10.09
N GLU A 328 -6.92 19.11 -10.99
CA GLU A 328 -7.75 20.31 -10.92
C GLU A 328 -9.24 20.00 -11.04
N ASP A 329 -9.58 18.90 -11.72
CA ASP A 329 -10.97 18.48 -11.93
C ASP A 329 -11.56 17.77 -10.70
N ARG A 330 -10.74 17.49 -9.68
CA ARG A 330 -11.11 16.67 -8.52
C ARG A 330 -12.43 17.09 -7.90
N GLU A 331 -12.71 18.38 -7.73
CA GLU A 331 -13.91 18.88 -7.07
C GLU A 331 -15.20 18.45 -7.77
N LYS A 332 -15.15 18.24 -9.09
CA LYS A 332 -16.28 17.82 -9.94
C LYS A 332 -16.51 16.30 -9.92
N LEU A 333 -15.60 15.53 -9.34
CA LEU A 333 -15.59 14.06 -9.42
C LEU A 333 -15.73 13.39 -8.02
N PRO A 334 -16.82 13.63 -7.28
CA PRO A 334 -17.03 13.03 -5.96
C PRO A 334 -17.12 11.50 -5.97
N VAL A 335 -17.66 10.86 -7.02
CA VAL A 335 -17.71 9.39 -7.14
C VAL A 335 -16.29 8.83 -7.27
N LEU A 336 -15.41 9.42 -8.07
CA LEU A 336 -14.00 9.03 -8.11
C LEU A 336 -13.33 9.13 -6.74
N ARG A 337 -13.53 10.25 -6.02
CA ARG A 337 -12.96 10.40 -4.66
C ARG A 337 -13.56 9.39 -3.68
N ALA A 338 -14.83 9.02 -3.85
CA ALA A 338 -15.50 8.00 -3.04
C ALA A 338 -14.93 6.60 -3.31
N VAL A 339 -14.66 6.26 -4.58
CA VAL A 339 -13.98 5.02 -4.98
C VAL A 339 -12.58 4.96 -4.37
N VAL A 340 -11.77 6.01 -4.52
CA VAL A 340 -10.44 6.10 -3.92
C VAL A 340 -10.48 5.83 -2.42
N LYS A 341 -11.39 6.52 -1.70
CA LYS A 341 -11.51 6.36 -0.25
C LYS A 341 -12.02 4.98 0.15
N GLU A 342 -12.98 4.43 -0.59
CA GLU A 342 -13.54 3.11 -0.30
C GLU A 342 -12.55 1.99 -0.56
N VAL A 343 -11.68 2.09 -1.57
CA VAL A 343 -10.65 1.07 -1.84
C VAL A 343 -9.71 0.94 -0.65
N ILE A 344 -9.25 2.07 -0.09
CA ILE A 344 -8.39 2.08 1.09
C ILE A 344 -9.14 1.56 2.32
N ARG A 345 -10.43 1.92 2.49
CA ARG A 345 -11.25 1.40 3.60
C ARG A 345 -11.41 -0.11 3.52
N TRP A 346 -11.78 -0.61 2.33
CA TRP A 346 -12.09 -2.02 2.08
C TRP A 346 -10.84 -2.89 2.20
N ARG A 347 -9.71 -2.39 1.68
CA ARG A 347 -8.40 -3.05 1.68
C ARG A 347 -7.32 -2.11 2.22
N PRO A 348 -7.20 -2.02 3.56
CA PRO A 348 -6.19 -1.21 4.22
C PRO A 348 -4.77 -1.63 3.80
N PRO A 349 -3.92 -0.73 3.29
CA PRO A 349 -2.55 -1.09 2.93
C PRO A 349 -1.71 -1.54 4.13
N VAL A 350 -2.03 -1.04 5.34
CA VAL A 350 -1.37 -1.40 6.61
C VAL A 350 -2.41 -1.94 7.58
N PRO A 351 -2.89 -3.19 7.42
CA PRO A 351 -4.08 -3.68 8.12
C PRO A 351 -3.94 -3.77 9.64
N THR A 352 -2.71 -3.83 10.17
CA THR A 352 -2.42 -3.81 11.62
C THR A 352 -2.04 -2.42 12.14
N GLY A 353 -2.03 -1.40 11.29
CA GLY A 353 -1.43 -0.10 11.58
C GLY A 353 0.10 -0.17 11.76
N ILE A 354 0.74 0.98 11.94
CA ILE A 354 2.16 1.04 12.32
C ILE A 354 2.26 1.04 13.85
N PRO A 355 2.97 0.08 14.47
CA PRO A 355 2.96 -0.09 15.92
C PRO A 355 3.44 1.14 16.69
N HIS A 356 2.77 1.45 17.80
CA HIS A 356 3.18 2.45 18.79
C HIS A 356 3.78 1.75 20.01
N ALA A 357 4.59 2.46 20.79
CA ALA A 357 5.01 2.03 22.12
C ALA A 357 4.46 3.00 23.17
N ILE A 358 3.93 2.45 24.26
CA ILE A 358 3.52 3.24 25.41
C ILE A 358 4.72 3.48 26.34
N GLU A 359 4.96 4.72 26.73
CA GLU A 359 6.16 5.12 27.50
C GLU A 359 5.97 4.99 29.02
N LYS A 360 4.72 5.03 29.49
CA LYS A 360 4.37 5.01 30.91
C LYS A 360 3.18 4.11 31.14
N ASP A 361 3.08 3.52 32.32
CA ASP A 361 1.90 2.78 32.72
C ASP A 361 0.66 3.69 32.63
N ASP A 362 -0.47 3.15 32.18
CA ASP A 362 -1.73 3.88 32.07
C ASP A 362 -2.93 3.01 32.48
N ILE A 363 -4.03 3.67 32.83
CA ILE A 363 -5.31 3.04 33.15
C ILE A 363 -6.36 3.57 32.16
N TYR A 364 -6.99 2.65 31.45
CA TYR A 364 -8.06 2.94 30.49
C TYR A 364 -9.30 2.12 30.80
N ASN A 365 -10.40 2.76 31.19
CA ASN A 365 -11.68 2.10 31.55
C ASN A 365 -11.51 0.93 32.55
N GLY A 366 -10.68 1.15 33.56
CA GLY A 366 -10.33 0.17 34.60
C GLY A 366 -9.30 -0.89 34.17
N TYR A 367 -8.88 -0.90 32.91
CA TYR A 367 -7.82 -1.78 32.41
C TYR A 367 -6.45 -1.15 32.59
N PHE A 368 -5.50 -1.93 33.12
CA PHE A 368 -4.10 -1.53 33.23
C PHE A 368 -3.35 -1.84 31.93
N ILE A 369 -2.64 -0.84 31.40
CA ILE A 369 -1.78 -0.94 30.21
C ILE A 369 -0.33 -0.67 30.64
N PRO A 370 0.57 -1.66 30.59
CA PRO A 370 1.92 -1.49 31.08
C PRO A 370 2.81 -0.69 30.11
N ALA A 371 3.71 0.13 30.65
CA ALA A 371 4.81 0.77 29.94
C ALA A 371 5.62 -0.28 29.14
N GLY A 372 6.01 0.09 27.93
CA GLY A 372 6.72 -0.78 26.99
C GLY A 372 5.82 -1.71 26.18
N ALA A 373 4.50 -1.74 26.43
CA ALA A 373 3.59 -2.47 25.56
C ALA A 373 3.59 -1.88 24.14
N THR A 374 3.50 -2.76 23.15
CA THR A 374 3.32 -2.38 21.75
C THR A 374 1.84 -2.23 21.47
N ILE A 375 1.42 -1.05 21.00
CA ILE A 375 0.02 -0.69 20.77
C ILE A 375 -0.24 -0.68 19.27
N HIS A 376 -1.25 -1.43 18.83
CA HIS A 376 -1.64 -1.55 17.44
C HIS A 376 -3.05 -1.01 17.24
N ALA A 377 -3.21 -0.02 16.35
CA ALA A 377 -4.50 0.32 15.79
C ALA A 377 -4.80 -0.70 14.68
N LEU A 378 -5.62 -1.70 14.99
CA LEU A 378 -5.99 -2.76 14.06
C LEU A 378 -6.95 -2.18 13.01
N GLU A 379 -6.37 -1.57 11.99
CA GLU A 379 -7.07 -0.82 10.97
C GLU A 379 -8.09 -1.68 10.21
N TRP A 380 -7.78 -2.95 9.95
CA TRP A 380 -8.73 -3.91 9.40
C TRP A 380 -10.01 -4.02 10.23
N GLY A 381 -9.87 -4.00 11.56
CA GLY A 381 -10.99 -4.06 12.49
C GLY A 381 -11.74 -2.74 12.62
N ILE A 382 -11.01 -1.62 12.64
CA ILE A 382 -11.59 -0.27 12.70
C ILE A 382 -12.49 -0.01 11.49
N THR A 383 -12.04 -0.38 10.29
CA THR A 383 -12.81 -0.22 9.04
C THR A 383 -13.97 -1.20 8.86
N ARG A 384 -14.17 -2.09 9.85
CA ARG A 384 -15.24 -3.09 9.89
C ARG A 384 -16.18 -2.91 11.08
N ASP A 385 -16.21 -1.72 11.66
CA ASP A 385 -17.24 -1.34 12.63
C ASP A 385 -18.57 -1.14 11.88
N PRO A 386 -19.60 -1.99 12.10
CA PRO A 386 -20.88 -1.87 11.42
C PRO A 386 -21.65 -0.60 11.81
N GLN A 387 -21.30 0.07 12.92
CA GLN A 387 -21.93 1.34 13.30
C GLN A 387 -21.47 2.50 12.40
N THR A 388 -20.20 2.48 11.96
CA THR A 388 -19.64 3.48 11.06
C THR A 388 -19.77 3.06 9.60
N TYR A 389 -19.59 1.78 9.32
CA TYR A 389 -19.57 1.18 7.99
C TYR A 389 -20.62 0.07 7.87
N PRO A 390 -21.91 0.41 7.65
CA PRO A 390 -22.93 -0.59 7.32
C PRO A 390 -22.49 -1.46 6.14
N SER A 391 -22.76 -2.77 6.22
CA SER A 391 -22.20 -3.80 5.31
C SER A 391 -20.69 -3.63 5.10
N PRO A 392 -19.86 -3.85 6.13
CA PRO A 392 -18.45 -3.45 6.11
C PRO A 392 -17.58 -4.28 5.14
N GLU A 393 -17.99 -5.51 4.80
CA GLU A 393 -17.26 -6.36 3.86
C GLU A 393 -17.51 -6.00 2.39
N GLU A 394 -18.60 -5.28 2.10
CA GLU A 394 -18.94 -4.82 0.76
C GLU A 394 -18.11 -3.60 0.36
N PHE A 395 -17.66 -3.58 -0.89
CA PHE A 395 -17.09 -2.40 -1.51
C PHE A 395 -18.24 -1.48 -1.96
N ASN A 396 -18.50 -0.41 -1.20
CA ASN A 396 -19.63 0.47 -1.46
C ASN A 396 -19.26 1.95 -1.34
N PRO A 397 -18.75 2.58 -2.42
CA PRO A 397 -18.51 4.01 -2.48
C PRO A 397 -19.71 4.92 -2.13
N ALA A 398 -20.97 4.46 -2.25
CA ALA A 398 -22.16 5.26 -1.92
C ALA A 398 -22.15 5.75 -0.47
N ARG A 399 -21.46 5.01 0.42
CA ARG A 399 -21.34 5.38 1.84
C ARG A 399 -20.71 6.76 2.05
N TRP A 400 -19.95 7.23 1.08
CA TRP A 400 -19.30 8.55 1.13
C TRP A 400 -20.12 9.66 0.46
N LEU A 401 -21.21 9.30 -0.23
CA LEU A 401 -21.95 10.17 -1.15
C LEU A 401 -23.40 10.44 -0.70
N SER A 402 -24.01 9.55 0.07
CA SER A 402 -25.41 9.69 0.51
C SER A 402 -25.52 10.04 2.00
N PRO A 403 -26.38 11.01 2.38
CA PRO A 403 -26.67 11.35 3.79
C PRO A 403 -27.27 10.18 4.60
N ASP A 404 -27.70 9.10 3.95
CA ASP A 404 -28.19 7.90 4.62
C ASP A 404 -27.08 7.15 5.40
N TYR A 405 -25.81 7.45 5.12
CA TYR A 405 -24.66 6.79 5.76
C TYR A 405 -23.98 7.69 6.80
N PRO A 406 -23.52 7.14 7.94
CA PRO A 406 -22.78 7.89 8.97
C PRO A 406 -21.49 8.55 8.46
N THR A 407 -20.95 8.04 7.36
CA THR A 407 -19.70 8.47 6.74
C THR A 407 -19.84 9.69 5.82
N PHE A 408 -21.07 10.10 5.50
CA PHE A 408 -21.33 11.23 4.60
C PHE A 408 -20.90 12.57 5.20
N ARG A 409 -20.30 13.42 4.35
CA ARG A 409 -19.95 14.80 4.68
C ARG A 409 -20.19 15.68 3.47
N ALA A 410 -20.70 16.89 3.71
CA ALA A 410 -20.90 17.93 2.72
C ALA A 410 -19.88 19.08 2.91
N PRO A 411 -19.57 19.87 1.87
CA PRO A 411 -20.07 19.76 0.50
C PRO A 411 -19.36 18.66 -0.31
N LEU A 412 -20.05 18.08 -1.30
CA LEU A 412 -19.48 17.09 -2.24
C LEU A 412 -18.47 17.70 -3.23
N THR A 413 -18.22 19.00 -3.18
CA THR A 413 -17.08 19.62 -3.86
C THR A 413 -15.77 19.39 -3.08
N GLN A 414 -15.86 19.12 -1.77
CA GLN A 414 -14.70 18.92 -0.89
C GLN A 414 -14.59 17.49 -0.35
N TYR A 415 -15.71 16.82 -0.11
CA TYR A 415 -15.78 15.48 0.46
C TYR A 415 -16.35 14.49 -0.57
N PRO A 416 -16.01 13.19 -0.50
CA PRO A 416 -14.99 12.62 0.37
C PRO A 416 -13.58 13.07 0.01
N ASN A 417 -12.72 13.07 1.01
CA ASN A 417 -11.26 13.24 0.92
C ASN A 417 -10.59 12.34 1.97
N LEU A 418 -9.26 12.24 1.91
CA LEU A 418 -8.48 11.38 2.80
C LEU A 418 -8.09 12.03 4.14
N SER A 419 -8.43 13.31 4.34
CA SER A 419 -8.10 14.04 5.56
C SER A 419 -8.87 13.52 6.77
N GLY A 420 -8.13 13.22 7.84
CA GLY A 420 -8.70 12.70 9.10
C GLY A 420 -9.23 11.27 9.01
N PHE A 421 -8.86 10.51 7.97
CA PHE A 421 -9.25 9.12 7.83
C PHE A 421 -8.30 8.21 8.63
N SER A 422 -8.84 7.26 9.41
CA SER A 422 -8.09 6.38 10.34
C SER A 422 -6.92 5.63 9.69
N GLN A 423 -7.06 5.29 8.41
CA GLN A 423 -6.04 4.66 7.55
C GLN A 423 -4.70 5.41 7.50
N PHE A 424 -4.74 6.72 7.78
CA PHE A 424 -3.56 7.57 7.81
C PHE A 424 -3.04 7.79 9.24
N GLY A 425 -3.50 7.02 10.22
CA GLY A 425 -2.98 7.02 11.58
C GLY A 425 -3.46 8.18 12.46
N PHE A 426 -3.02 8.17 13.71
CA PHE A 426 -3.62 8.95 14.79
C PHE A 426 -2.64 9.96 15.41
N GLY A 427 -3.19 11.08 15.86
CA GLY A 427 -2.51 12.07 16.69
C GLY A 427 -1.19 12.57 16.11
N ARG A 428 -0.14 12.52 16.94
CA ARG A 428 1.19 13.02 16.55
C ARG A 428 1.87 12.18 15.47
N ARG A 429 1.34 11.01 15.12
CA ARG A 429 1.93 10.05 14.17
C ARG A 429 1.12 9.90 12.88
N THR A 430 0.13 10.76 12.62
CA THR A 430 -0.63 10.81 11.36
C THR A 430 0.28 10.95 10.13
N CYS A 431 -0.08 10.31 9.02
CA CYS A 431 0.67 10.32 7.78
C CYS A 431 0.87 11.75 7.26
N GLN A 432 2.09 12.04 6.81
CA GLN A 432 2.43 13.33 6.20
C GLN A 432 2.20 13.29 4.68
N GLY A 433 2.11 12.08 4.12
CA GLY A 433 1.95 11.77 2.70
C GLY A 433 0.54 11.96 2.12
N ILE A 434 -0.47 12.32 2.92
CA ILE A 434 -1.88 12.34 2.50
C ILE A 434 -2.09 13.09 1.16
N PRO A 435 -1.51 14.29 0.92
CA PRO A 435 -1.73 15.00 -0.35
C PRO A 435 -1.20 14.24 -1.57
N ILE A 436 -0.03 13.60 -1.46
CA ILE A 436 0.55 12.78 -2.56
C ILE A 436 -0.34 11.57 -2.80
N VAL A 437 -0.74 10.85 -1.75
CA VAL A 437 -1.59 9.66 -1.88
C VAL A 437 -2.92 10.01 -2.53
N GLU A 438 -3.55 11.12 -2.13
CA GLU A 438 -4.82 11.54 -2.70
C GLU A 438 -4.70 11.86 -4.20
N GLN A 439 -3.64 12.57 -4.59
CA GLN A 439 -3.39 12.91 -5.98
C GLN A 439 -3.06 11.68 -6.83
N ASP A 440 -2.14 10.83 -6.38
CA ASP A 440 -1.68 9.66 -7.13
C ASP A 440 -2.82 8.66 -7.35
N LEU A 441 -3.63 8.38 -6.33
CA LEU A 441 -4.76 7.45 -6.46
C LEU A 441 -5.87 8.02 -7.32
N PHE A 442 -6.16 9.32 -7.19
CA PHE A 442 -7.14 10.01 -8.04
C PHE A 442 -6.73 9.91 -9.52
N LEU A 443 -5.49 10.25 -9.85
CA LEU A 443 -5.00 10.23 -11.23
C LEU A 443 -4.91 8.81 -11.79
N ALA A 444 -4.36 7.86 -11.03
CA ALA A 444 -4.21 6.48 -11.49
C ALA A 444 -5.57 5.78 -11.67
N MET A 445 -6.45 5.81 -10.67
CA MET A 445 -7.76 5.15 -10.75
C MET A 445 -8.69 5.87 -11.74
N GLY A 446 -8.69 7.20 -11.73
CA GLY A 446 -9.47 8.00 -12.68
C GLY A 446 -9.03 7.81 -14.12
N GLY A 447 -7.71 7.76 -14.37
CA GLY A 447 -7.16 7.45 -15.68
C GLY A 447 -7.52 6.04 -16.15
N MET A 448 -7.44 5.04 -15.27
CA MET A 448 -7.84 3.66 -15.60
C MET A 448 -9.32 3.56 -15.94
N ALA A 449 -10.20 4.16 -15.13
CA ALA A 449 -11.63 4.17 -15.41
C ALA A 449 -11.96 4.92 -16.71
N TRP A 450 -11.29 6.04 -16.96
CA TRP A 450 -11.46 6.80 -18.18
C TRP A 450 -11.08 5.98 -19.42
N ALA A 451 -9.94 5.28 -19.41
CA ALA A 451 -9.38 4.63 -20.58
C ALA A 451 -9.80 3.15 -20.79
N PHE A 452 -10.11 2.41 -19.73
CA PHE A 452 -10.26 0.94 -19.79
C PHE A 452 -11.56 0.44 -19.14
N ASP A 453 -12.04 -0.70 -19.63
CA ASP A 453 -12.99 -1.58 -18.98
C ASP A 453 -12.23 -2.75 -18.33
N VAL A 454 -12.16 -2.75 -17.01
CA VAL A 454 -11.59 -3.84 -16.21
C VAL A 454 -12.67 -4.85 -15.88
N ARG A 455 -12.39 -6.14 -16.10
CA ARG A 455 -13.32 -7.25 -15.81
C ARG A 455 -12.54 -8.53 -15.53
N LYS A 456 -13.21 -9.52 -14.93
CA LYS A 456 -12.64 -10.85 -14.78
C LYS A 456 -12.25 -11.42 -16.15
N LYS A 457 -11.08 -12.05 -16.21
CA LYS A 457 -10.61 -12.72 -17.41
C LYS A 457 -11.50 -13.91 -17.71
N ILE A 458 -11.77 -14.18 -18.98
CA ILE A 458 -12.47 -15.38 -19.41
C ILE A 458 -11.44 -16.46 -19.70
N ASP A 459 -11.60 -17.62 -19.06
CA ASP A 459 -10.78 -18.79 -19.31
C ASP A 459 -11.03 -19.29 -20.74
N ALA A 460 -9.96 -19.39 -21.53
CA ALA A 460 -10.04 -19.72 -22.96
C ALA A 460 -10.52 -21.16 -23.23
N VAL A 461 -10.35 -22.06 -22.25
CA VAL A 461 -10.71 -23.49 -22.38
C VAL A 461 -12.15 -23.72 -21.98
N THR A 462 -12.58 -23.13 -20.86
CA THR A 462 -13.89 -23.36 -20.24
C THR A 462 -14.94 -22.33 -20.66
N GLY A 463 -14.52 -21.17 -21.18
CA GLY A 463 -15.38 -20.05 -21.53
C GLY A 463 -16.04 -19.35 -20.33
N LYS A 464 -15.61 -19.65 -19.10
CA LYS A 464 -16.14 -19.06 -17.86
C LYS A 464 -15.21 -17.97 -17.33
N GLU A 465 -15.76 -17.07 -16.52
CA GLU A 465 -14.94 -16.12 -15.77
C GLU A 465 -13.98 -16.88 -14.84
N MET A 466 -12.72 -16.48 -14.86
CA MET A 466 -11.72 -16.92 -13.90
C MET A 466 -12.09 -16.40 -12.52
N ASP A 467 -11.97 -17.27 -11.53
CA ASP A 467 -12.18 -16.86 -10.14
C ASP A 467 -11.05 -15.94 -9.69
N VAL A 468 -11.41 -14.88 -8.98
CA VAL A 468 -10.46 -13.92 -8.41
C VAL A 468 -10.69 -13.93 -6.92
N HIS A 469 -9.67 -14.30 -6.15
CA HIS A 469 -9.83 -14.42 -4.71
C HIS A 469 -10.00 -13.03 -4.07
N TRP A 470 -11.09 -12.86 -3.32
CA TRP A 470 -11.51 -11.58 -2.75
C TRP A 470 -10.50 -10.95 -1.77
N ASN A 471 -9.59 -11.73 -1.19
CA ASN A 471 -8.65 -11.28 -0.15
C ASN A 471 -7.36 -12.13 -0.07
N ASP A 472 -6.77 -12.48 -1.20
CA ASP A 472 -5.43 -13.11 -1.20
C ASP A 472 -4.36 -12.01 -1.25
N TYR A 473 -3.64 -11.83 -0.14
CA TYR A 473 -2.74 -10.70 0.06
C TYR A 473 -1.38 -11.15 0.61
N THR A 474 -0.35 -10.40 0.24
CA THR A 474 1.03 -10.63 0.70
C THR A 474 1.15 -10.49 2.23
N PRO A 475 2.05 -11.27 2.87
CA PRO A 475 2.10 -11.37 4.33
C PRO A 475 2.92 -10.26 5.02
N LEU A 476 3.46 -9.30 4.27
CA LEU A 476 4.35 -8.26 4.79
C LEU A 476 3.56 -7.12 5.46
N LEU A 477 4.27 -6.17 6.09
CA LEU A 477 3.67 -5.01 6.76
C LEU A 477 2.74 -4.21 5.84
N ILE A 478 3.12 -4.08 4.56
CA ILE A 478 2.28 -3.51 3.52
C ILE A 478 1.61 -4.65 2.78
N ALA A 479 0.32 -4.83 2.99
CA ALA A 479 -0.46 -5.86 2.34
C ALA A 479 -0.79 -5.40 0.91
N LYS A 480 -0.50 -6.25 -0.08
CA LYS A 480 -0.89 -6.07 -1.48
C LYS A 480 -1.61 -7.33 -1.98
N PRO A 481 -2.56 -7.23 -2.92
CA PRO A 481 -3.11 -8.42 -3.56
C PRO A 481 -1.98 -9.28 -4.14
N VAL A 482 -2.08 -10.60 -3.99
CA VAL A 482 -1.27 -11.53 -4.79
C VAL A 482 -1.65 -11.36 -6.26
N ARG A 483 -0.75 -11.72 -7.19
CA ARG A 483 -1.03 -11.65 -8.63
C ARG A 483 -2.31 -12.42 -8.95
N PHE A 484 -3.23 -11.76 -9.64
CA PHE A 484 -4.43 -12.37 -10.23
C PHE A 484 -4.59 -11.88 -11.67
N GLU A 485 -5.35 -12.62 -12.48
CA GLU A 485 -5.58 -12.29 -13.88
C GLU A 485 -6.90 -11.55 -14.09
N PHE A 486 -6.90 -10.56 -14.97
CA PHE A 486 -8.08 -9.82 -15.40
C PHE A 486 -7.89 -9.32 -16.85
N ASP A 487 -9.00 -8.99 -17.49
CA ASP A 487 -9.00 -8.27 -18.78
C ASP A 487 -9.07 -6.76 -18.49
N ALA A 488 -8.22 -5.97 -19.14
CA ALA A 488 -8.38 -4.51 -19.23
C ALA A 488 -8.45 -4.12 -20.71
N LYS A 489 -9.66 -3.86 -21.20
CA LYS A 489 -9.89 -3.51 -22.61
C LYS A 489 -10.00 -2.00 -22.76
N PRO A 490 -9.34 -1.38 -23.75
CA PRO A 490 -9.56 0.03 -24.02
C PRO A 490 -11.03 0.27 -24.38
N ARG A 491 -11.62 1.35 -23.84
CA ARG A 491 -13.05 1.65 -24.03
C ARG A 491 -13.39 2.02 -25.47
N ASP A 492 -12.53 2.81 -26.12
CA ASP A 492 -12.69 3.21 -27.53
C ASP A 492 -11.35 3.63 -28.16
N SER A 493 -11.33 3.74 -29.49
CA SER A 493 -10.13 4.10 -30.26
C SER A 493 -9.69 5.55 -30.04
N VAL A 494 -10.61 6.47 -29.71
CA VAL A 494 -10.30 7.88 -29.45
C VAL A 494 -9.48 8.00 -28.17
N LYS A 495 -9.87 7.27 -27.12
CA LYS A 495 -9.12 7.23 -25.85
C LYS A 495 -7.77 6.57 -26.02
N VAL A 496 -7.64 5.52 -26.84
CA VAL A 496 -6.34 4.95 -27.20
C VAL A 496 -5.42 5.99 -27.84
N MET A 497 -5.93 6.79 -28.78
CA MET A 497 -5.16 7.87 -29.40
C MET A 497 -4.75 8.93 -28.37
N LYS A 498 -5.70 9.40 -27.55
CA LYS A 498 -5.41 10.39 -26.50
C LYS A 498 -4.38 9.90 -25.48
N VAL A 499 -4.43 8.63 -25.05
CA VAL A 499 -3.40 8.04 -24.16
C VAL A 499 -2.02 8.11 -24.81
N ARG A 500 -1.91 7.77 -26.10
CA ARG A 500 -0.64 7.81 -26.84
C ARG A 500 -0.13 9.24 -26.99
N GLU A 501 -1.00 10.22 -27.24
CA GLU A 501 -0.65 11.65 -27.31
C GLU A 501 -0.17 12.17 -25.95
N MET A 502 -0.91 11.86 -24.88
CA MET A 502 -0.53 12.22 -23.50
C MET A 502 0.82 11.60 -23.11
N TRP A 503 1.12 10.39 -23.59
CA TRP A 503 2.42 9.76 -23.40
C TRP A 503 3.51 10.38 -24.26
N ALA A 504 3.24 10.74 -25.52
CA ALA A 504 4.22 11.40 -26.38
C ALA A 504 4.75 12.69 -25.74
N VAL A 505 3.85 13.52 -25.19
CA VAL A 505 4.23 14.74 -24.45
C VAL A 505 5.09 14.43 -23.22
N ALA A 506 4.67 13.47 -22.40
CA ALA A 506 5.42 13.07 -21.20
C ALA A 506 6.78 12.43 -21.55
N ARG A 507 6.87 11.72 -22.67
CA ARG A 507 8.10 11.08 -23.15
C ARG A 507 9.12 12.10 -23.61
N GLU A 508 8.72 13.15 -24.30
CA GLU A 508 9.65 14.22 -24.70
C GLU A 508 10.31 14.89 -23.50
N GLU A 509 9.57 15.06 -22.40
CA GLU A 509 10.15 15.53 -21.14
C GLU A 509 11.14 14.53 -20.56
N GLU A 510 10.79 13.24 -20.54
CA GLU A 510 11.69 12.19 -20.06
C GLU A 510 12.96 12.05 -20.93
N GLU A 511 12.85 12.23 -22.24
CA GLU A 511 14.00 12.19 -23.16
C GLU A 511 14.93 13.39 -22.94
N ARG A 512 14.38 14.60 -22.71
CA ARG A 512 15.19 15.76 -22.30
C ARG A 512 15.97 15.48 -21.00
N GLU A 513 15.32 14.84 -20.02
CA GLU A 513 15.96 14.45 -18.76
C GLU A 513 17.03 13.37 -18.92
N LYS A 514 16.82 12.41 -19.82
CA LYS A 514 17.80 11.34 -20.09
C LYS A 514 19.12 11.89 -20.63
N VAL A 515 19.06 12.86 -21.54
CA VAL A 515 20.26 13.54 -22.08
C VAL A 515 21.04 14.24 -20.96
N GLU A 516 20.37 14.83 -19.97
CA GLU A 516 21.02 15.50 -18.83
C GLU A 516 21.63 14.52 -17.80
N THR A 517 21.13 13.28 -17.77
CA THR A 517 21.51 12.21 -16.82
C THR A 517 22.41 11.13 -17.44
N GLU A 518 22.68 11.20 -18.75
CA GLU A 518 23.45 10.22 -19.51
C GLU A 518 24.89 10.06 -18.96
N GLY A 519 25.36 8.81 -18.83
CA GLY A 519 26.71 8.46 -18.37
C GLY A 519 26.95 8.40 -16.85
N ARG A 520 25.93 8.58 -15.99
CA ARG A 520 26.14 8.64 -14.52
C ARG A 520 25.68 7.42 -13.72
N TYR A 521 24.93 6.53 -14.36
CA TYR A 521 24.41 5.30 -13.75
C TYR A 521 24.56 4.13 -14.72
N GLU A 522 25.80 3.80 -15.11
CA GLU A 522 26.10 2.44 -15.58
C GLU A 522 26.12 1.52 -14.36
N PHE A 523 24.94 1.07 -13.93
CA PHE A 523 24.87 -0.15 -13.14
C PHE A 523 24.78 -1.31 -14.12
N GLU A 524 25.88 -2.06 -14.29
CA GLU A 524 25.81 -3.39 -14.87
C GLU A 524 24.88 -4.23 -13.99
N PHE A 525 23.64 -4.39 -14.44
CA PHE A 525 22.77 -5.44 -13.94
C PHE A 525 23.33 -6.76 -14.45
N SER A 526 24.16 -7.43 -13.64
CA SER A 526 24.32 -8.87 -13.85
C SER A 526 22.93 -9.50 -13.68
N LYS A 527 22.51 -10.34 -14.64
CA LYS A 527 21.23 -11.07 -14.62
C LYS A 527 21.11 -12.04 -13.42
N GLU A 528 22.11 -12.12 -12.56
CA GLU A 528 22.13 -12.97 -11.37
C GLU A 528 21.41 -12.29 -10.20
N GLY A 529 20.08 -12.40 -10.17
CA GLY A 529 19.30 -11.97 -9.00
C GLY A 529 17.83 -11.63 -9.25
N LEU A 530 17.34 -11.80 -10.48
CA LEU A 530 15.92 -11.64 -10.83
C LEU A 530 15.05 -12.87 -10.51
N ASP A 531 15.62 -13.97 -10.00
CA ASP A 531 14.83 -15.04 -9.40
C ASP A 531 14.37 -14.63 -8.00
N GLY A 532 13.32 -13.81 -7.98
CA GLY A 532 12.42 -13.76 -6.85
C GLY A 532 11.85 -15.15 -6.61
N GLY A 533 12.33 -15.82 -5.57
CA GLY A 533 11.77 -17.02 -4.95
C GLY A 533 10.89 -17.90 -5.83
N LYS A 534 11.50 -18.75 -6.67
CA LYS A 534 10.84 -20.00 -7.07
C LYS A 534 10.57 -20.82 -5.80
N ALA A 535 9.30 -21.05 -5.49
CA ALA A 535 8.93 -22.14 -4.58
C ALA A 535 9.46 -23.45 -5.19
N PRO A 536 10.07 -24.35 -4.42
CA PRO A 536 10.66 -25.56 -4.98
C PRO A 536 9.55 -26.52 -5.47
N GLY A 537 9.56 -26.83 -6.77
CA GLY A 537 8.90 -28.02 -7.32
C GLY A 537 7.77 -27.79 -8.33
N VAL A 538 8.04 -27.13 -9.46
CA VAL A 538 7.30 -27.33 -10.71
C VAL A 538 8.30 -27.24 -11.87
N GLU A 539 8.53 -28.35 -12.56
CA GLU A 539 9.26 -28.39 -13.84
C GLU A 539 8.27 -28.06 -14.97
N GLU A 540 8.56 -27.04 -15.77
CA GLU A 540 7.94 -26.84 -17.08
C GLU A 540 9.05 -26.68 -18.13
N ASP A 541 8.83 -27.39 -19.23
CA ASP A 541 9.68 -27.66 -20.40
C ASP A 541 9.91 -26.38 -21.23
N ASP A 542 11.18 -26.04 -21.51
CA ASP A 542 11.60 -24.80 -22.16
C ASP A 542 11.78 -24.96 -23.67
N GLY A 543 10.71 -24.68 -24.43
CA GLY A 543 10.80 -24.47 -25.87
C GLY A 543 11.35 -23.08 -26.21
N SER A 544 12.67 -22.88 -26.16
CA SER A 544 13.34 -21.65 -26.63
C SER A 544 14.19 -21.90 -27.87
N ASP A 545 13.69 -21.52 -29.04
CA ASP A 545 14.55 -21.24 -30.21
C ASP A 545 13.77 -20.38 -31.23
N CYS A 546 13.80 -19.05 -31.08
CA CYS A 546 13.26 -18.15 -32.12
C CYS A 546 13.74 -16.67 -32.07
N GLU A 547 14.84 -16.34 -31.39
CA GLU A 547 15.31 -14.93 -31.30
C GLU A 547 16.72 -14.69 -31.88
N ARG A 548 17.09 -15.41 -32.93
CA ARG A 548 18.28 -15.05 -33.76
C ARG A 548 17.97 -15.23 -35.24
N GLU A 549 17.14 -14.36 -35.81
CA GLU A 549 17.11 -14.10 -37.27
C GLU A 549 16.13 -12.97 -37.65
N MET A 550 16.25 -11.78 -37.04
CA MET A 550 15.53 -10.59 -37.54
C MET A 550 16.38 -9.32 -37.46
N GLU A 551 17.59 -9.37 -38.01
CA GLU A 551 18.32 -8.16 -38.42
C GLU A 551 19.11 -8.45 -39.70
N ARG A 552 18.39 -8.40 -40.83
CA ARG A 552 18.88 -8.10 -42.19
C ARG A 552 17.77 -8.44 -43.20
N ASP A 553 16.93 -7.47 -43.55
CA ASP A 553 16.74 -7.18 -44.98
C ASP A 553 16.05 -5.82 -45.15
N SER A 554 16.56 -5.05 -46.11
CA SER A 554 16.10 -3.72 -46.47
C SER A 554 15.90 -3.70 -47.98
N SER A 555 14.66 -3.73 -48.46
CA SER A 555 14.24 -3.42 -49.84
C SER A 555 12.70 -3.37 -49.97
N PRO A 556 12.15 -2.67 -50.98
CA PRO A 556 10.91 -1.91 -50.85
C PRO A 556 9.62 -2.66 -51.23
N GLU A 557 8.50 -2.19 -50.66
CA GLU A 557 7.13 -2.69 -50.87
C GLU A 557 6.69 -2.66 -52.35
N PRO A 558 5.93 -3.67 -52.81
CA PRO A 558 5.21 -3.59 -54.08
C PRO A 558 3.80 -3.01 -53.90
N ASP A 559 3.52 -2.07 -54.80
CA ASP A 559 2.25 -1.47 -55.17
C ASP A 559 1.14 -2.51 -55.41
N LEU A 560 0.04 -2.43 -54.65
CA LEU A 560 -1.23 -3.10 -54.96
C LEU A 560 -2.38 -2.12 -54.79
N SER A 561 -2.65 -1.43 -55.89
CA SER A 561 -3.93 -0.79 -56.17
C SER A 561 -5.08 -1.81 -56.16
N PHE A 562 -6.14 -1.53 -55.41
CA PHE A 562 -7.48 -2.01 -55.73
C PHE A 562 -8.52 -0.95 -55.38
N SER A 563 -9.12 -0.37 -56.43
CA SER A 563 -10.26 0.53 -56.34
C SER A 563 -11.53 -0.26 -56.07
N LEU A 564 -12.46 0.28 -55.28
CA LEU A 564 -13.89 0.12 -55.54
C LEU A 564 -14.64 1.38 -55.09
N ARG A 565 -15.62 1.74 -55.91
CA ARG A 565 -16.28 3.03 -56.04
C ARG A 565 -17.30 3.31 -54.95
N SER A 566 -17.48 4.61 -54.74
CA SER A 566 -18.65 5.27 -54.16
C SER A 566 -19.94 4.95 -54.92
N GLU A 567 -21.02 4.67 -54.20
CA GLU A 567 -22.37 5.02 -54.62
C GLU A 567 -23.11 5.66 -53.44
N SER A 568 -23.59 6.87 -53.70
CA SER A 568 -24.44 7.71 -52.89
C SER A 568 -25.91 7.38 -53.17
N SER A 569 -26.76 7.40 -52.14
CA SER A 569 -28.15 7.82 -52.29
C SER A 569 -28.69 8.29 -50.96
N GLU A 570 -28.99 9.59 -50.89
CA GLU A 570 -29.90 10.22 -49.94
C GLU A 570 -31.32 9.73 -50.23
N GLU A 571 -32.12 9.48 -49.19
CA GLU A 571 -33.56 9.72 -49.22
C GLU A 571 -34.07 9.95 -47.78
N GLU A 572 -34.64 11.13 -47.58
CA GLU A 572 -35.40 11.56 -46.39
C GLU A 572 -36.76 10.84 -46.33
N LEU A 573 -37.33 10.67 -45.12
CA LEU A 573 -38.73 10.98 -44.79
C LEU A 573 -39.06 10.68 -43.30
N GLU A 574 -39.31 11.77 -42.57
CA GLU A 574 -40.47 12.06 -41.70
C GLU A 574 -40.99 11.07 -40.64
N SER A 575 -40.89 11.55 -39.38
CA SER A 575 -41.92 11.72 -38.32
C SER A 575 -42.74 10.55 -37.73
N GLU A 576 -43.20 10.83 -36.50
CA GLU A 576 -44.09 10.04 -35.59
C GLU A 576 -43.32 9.08 -34.67
N GLU A 577 -43.52 9.00 -33.35
CA GLU A 577 -44.53 9.57 -32.45
C GLU A 577 -44.00 9.44 -31.01
N GLU A 578 -44.36 10.37 -30.13
CA GLU A 578 -44.17 10.27 -28.69
C GLU A 578 -44.92 9.05 -28.13
N MET A 579 -44.25 8.26 -27.28
CA MET A 579 -44.95 7.38 -26.36
C MET A 579 -44.29 7.42 -24.98
N GLU A 580 -44.76 8.37 -24.17
CA GLU A 580 -44.64 8.30 -22.72
C GLU A 580 -45.47 7.13 -22.16
N LEU A 581 -45.13 6.75 -20.92
CA LEU A 581 -45.89 6.02 -19.88
C LEU A 581 -45.29 4.65 -19.50
N PRO A 582 -45.49 4.18 -18.26
CA PRO A 582 -45.14 4.83 -17.01
C PRO A 582 -44.33 3.89 -16.08
N ILE A 583 -43.55 4.48 -15.18
CA ILE A 583 -42.85 3.76 -14.10
C ILE A 583 -43.90 3.20 -13.12
N VAL A 584 -43.97 1.88 -13.02
CA VAL A 584 -44.68 1.16 -11.94
C VAL A 584 -43.64 0.37 -11.14
N PHE A 585 -43.37 0.82 -9.91
CA PHE A 585 -42.61 0.05 -8.94
C PHE A 585 -43.52 -0.99 -8.29
N GLU A 586 -43.45 -2.25 -8.73
CA GLU A 586 -44.00 -3.37 -7.98
C GLU A 586 -42.99 -3.87 -6.94
N LYS A 587 -43.42 -3.83 -5.67
CA LYS A 587 -42.79 -4.51 -4.53
C LYS A 587 -42.91 -6.03 -4.71
N GLY A 588 -41.94 -6.64 -5.38
CA GLY A 588 -41.76 -8.09 -5.43
C GLY A 588 -40.62 -8.53 -4.50
N GLY A 589 -40.93 -8.85 -3.25
CA GLY A 589 -39.97 -9.45 -2.32
C GLY A 589 -39.64 -10.88 -2.75
N VAL A 590 -38.37 -11.13 -3.07
CA VAL A 590 -37.80 -12.48 -3.17
C VAL A 590 -36.85 -12.67 -1.99
N PRO A 591 -37.09 -13.64 -1.09
CA PRO A 591 -36.25 -13.84 0.08
C PRO A 591 -34.96 -14.56 -0.32
N TRP A 592 -33.83 -13.85 -0.30
CA TRP A 592 -32.52 -14.48 -0.26
C TRP A 592 -32.36 -15.14 1.11
N LYS A 593 -32.45 -16.47 1.14
CA LYS A 593 -32.04 -17.27 2.30
C LYS A 593 -30.54 -17.07 2.50
N THR A 594 -30.19 -16.25 3.50
CA THR A 594 -28.84 -16.19 4.06
C THR A 594 -28.69 -17.31 5.08
N GLU A 595 -28.21 -18.47 4.64
CA GLU A 595 -27.57 -19.41 5.58
C GLU A 595 -26.12 -19.00 5.78
N PRO A 596 -25.63 -18.87 7.03
CA PRO A 596 -24.23 -18.58 7.28
C PRO A 596 -23.43 -19.87 7.07
N MET A 597 -22.88 -20.09 5.87
CA MET A 597 -21.81 -21.05 5.70
C MET A 597 -20.52 -20.50 6.33
N MET A 598 -20.40 -20.65 7.66
CA MET A 598 -19.09 -20.76 8.29
C MET A 598 -18.52 -22.14 7.94
N THR A 599 -17.94 -22.25 6.76
CA THR A 599 -17.08 -23.40 6.45
C THR A 599 -15.78 -23.16 7.21
N VAL A 600 -15.51 -23.99 8.21
CA VAL A 600 -14.20 -24.06 8.87
C VAL A 600 -13.20 -24.51 7.81
N ILE A 601 -12.41 -23.59 7.28
CA ILE A 601 -11.36 -23.90 6.31
C ILE A 601 -10.15 -24.39 7.11
N GLU A 602 -9.85 -25.68 7.02
CA GLU A 602 -8.57 -26.24 7.40
C GLU A 602 -7.49 -25.64 6.50
N VAL A 603 -6.52 -24.94 7.09
CA VAL A 603 -5.30 -24.50 6.41
C VAL A 603 -4.34 -25.69 6.38
N PRO A 604 -3.97 -26.24 5.21
CA PRO A 604 -2.98 -27.31 5.14
C PRO A 604 -1.59 -26.71 5.40
N GLY A 605 -0.89 -27.17 6.45
CA GLY A 605 0.49 -26.74 6.70
C GLY A 605 0.95 -26.66 8.16
N ALA A 606 0.17 -27.13 9.13
CA ALA A 606 0.66 -27.26 10.50
C ALA A 606 1.65 -28.43 10.61
N TRP A 607 2.92 -28.10 10.86
CA TRP A 607 3.98 -29.05 11.21
C TRP A 607 3.51 -29.97 12.34
N ARG A 608 3.38 -31.27 12.05
CA ARG A 608 3.26 -32.31 13.07
C ARG A 608 4.68 -32.61 13.58
N TRP A 609 4.97 -32.26 14.82
CA TRP A 609 6.18 -32.70 15.50
C TRP A 609 6.06 -34.20 15.77
N ALA A 610 7.03 -34.98 15.29
CA ALA A 610 7.30 -36.34 15.76
C ALA A 610 8.05 -36.30 17.09
#